data_AF-A0A2S9G2U2-F1
#
_entry.id   AF-A0A2S9G2U2-F1
#
_cell.length_a   1.000
_cell.length_b   1.000
_cell.length_c   1.000
_cell.angle_alpha   90.00
_cell.angle_beta   90.00
_cell.angle_gamma   90.00
#
_symmetry.space_group_name_H-M   'P 1'
#
loop_
_entity.id
_entity.type
_entity.pdbx_description
1 polymer ?
#
loop_
_entity_poly.entity_id
_entity_poly.type
_entity_poly.pdbx_seq_one_letter_code
_entity_poly.pdbx_strand_id
1 'polypeptide(L)'
;DAVGLWTFRVDGWGDPIATWRKHVIAKLEAGQSEGELDNDLLLGAKLLDRAATGVARQDRYPLAEAAARLREPGDPFYRAGGALA
;
A
#
# COMPACT_ATOMS: atom_id res chain seq x y z
N ASP A 1 31.43 -5.19 10.87
CA ASP A 1 31.22 -5.70 12.23
C ASP A 1 32.58 -5.78 12.92
N ALA A 2 32.76 -5.13 14.06
CA ALA A 2 34.06 -4.96 14.71
C ALA A 2 33.89 -4.76 16.22
N VAL A 3 34.86 -5.27 16.99
CA VAL A 3 34.89 -5.14 18.45
C VAL A 3 35.14 -3.69 18.84
N GLY A 4 34.29 -3.14 19.71
CA GLY A 4 34.38 -1.76 20.18
C GLY A 4 33.09 -1.31 20.86
N LEU A 5 33.04 -0.04 21.30
CA LEU A 5 31.82 0.54 21.85
C LEU A 5 30.88 0.94 20.70
N TRP A 6 29.64 0.47 20.77
CA TRP A 6 28.59 0.82 19.80
C TRP A 6 27.47 1.58 20.48
N THR A 7 26.87 2.51 19.75
CA THR A 7 25.66 3.22 20.16
C THR A 7 24.54 2.89 19.20
N PHE A 8 23.31 2.85 19.70
CA PHE A 8 22.11 2.68 18.88
C PHE A 8 21.10 3.79 19.15
N ARG A 9 20.16 3.95 18.21
CA ARG A 9 18.99 4.82 18.33
C ARG A 9 17.76 4.02 17.95
N VAL A 10 16.65 4.32 18.61
CA VAL A 10 15.32 3.82 18.23
C VAL A 10 14.62 4.92 17.43
N ASP A 11 14.22 4.59 16.21
CA ASP A 11 13.40 5.44 15.35
C ASP A 11 12.01 4.83 15.23
N GLY A 12 10.98 5.66 15.40
CA GLY A 12 9.57 5.28 15.27
C GLY A 12 8.91 6.05 14.12
N TRP A 13 8.11 5.35 13.32
CA TRP A 13 7.30 5.94 12.25
C TRP A 13 5.96 5.23 12.15
N GLY A 14 4.96 5.94 11.58
CA GLY A 14 3.69 5.32 11.22
C GLY A 14 3.80 4.57 9.91
N ASP A 15 3.17 3.40 9.82
CA ASP A 15 3.03 2.63 8.58
C ASP A 15 1.58 2.67 8.08
N PRO A 16 1.22 3.70 7.28
CA PRO A 16 -0.13 3.81 6.74
C PRO A 16 -0.45 2.74 5.69
N ILE A 17 0.56 2.19 5.00
CA ILE A 17 0.37 1.16 3.97
C ILE A 17 -0.01 -0.16 4.63
N ALA A 18 0.72 -0.58 5.68
CA ALA A 18 0.36 -1.78 6.43
C ALA A 18 -1.04 -1.67 7.06
N THR A 19 -1.37 -0.50 7.60
CA THR A 19 -2.69 -0.23 8.18
C THR A 19 -3.80 -0.34 7.14
N TRP A 20 -3.62 0.32 6.00
CA TRP A 20 -4.55 0.26 4.88
C TRP A 20 -4.71 -1.18 4.34
N ARG A 21 -3.59 -1.89 4.11
CA ARG A 21 -3.58 -3.27 3.63
C ARG A 21 -4.40 -4.19 4.53
N LYS A 22 -4.21 -4.09 5.85
CA LYS A 22 -4.97 -4.85 6.83
C LYS A 22 -6.48 -4.60 6.72
N HIS A 23 -6.88 -3.33 6.59
CA HIS A 23 -8.30 -2.97 6.50
C HIS A 23 -8.94 -3.46 5.19
N VAL A 24 -8.25 -3.29 4.05
CA VAL A 24 -8.76 -3.74 2.75
C VAL A 24 -8.92 -5.26 2.73
N ILE A 25 -7.93 -6.02 3.22
CA ILE A 25 -8.03 -7.50 3.30
C ILE A 25 -9.24 -7.92 4.13
N ALA A 26 -9.40 -7.36 5.33
CA ALA A 26 -10.53 -7.71 6.20
C ALA A 26 -11.89 -7.39 5.56
N LYS A 27 -12.00 -6.28 4.81
CA LYS A 27 -13.24 -5.89 4.11
C LYS A 27 -13.53 -6.77 2.89
N LEU A 28 -12.50 -7.15 2.14
CA LEU A 28 -12.61 -8.10 1.02
C LEU A 28 -13.07 -9.48 1.53
N GLU A 29 -12.47 -9.97 2.61
CA GLU A 29 -12.86 -11.24 3.24
C GLU A 29 -14.29 -11.20 3.81
N ALA A 30 -14.75 -10.03 4.25
CA ALA A 30 -16.13 -9.82 4.67
C ALA A 30 -17.14 -9.73 3.50
N GLY A 31 -16.66 -9.78 2.25
CA GLY A 31 -17.51 -9.73 1.05
C GLY A 31 -18.14 -8.36 0.79
N GLN A 32 -17.50 -7.27 1.23
CA GLN A 32 -17.99 -5.92 0.93
C GLN A 32 -17.98 -5.64 -0.58
N SER A 33 -18.98 -4.90 -1.02
CA SER A 33 -19.19 -4.55 -2.42
C SER A 33 -18.21 -3.47 -2.90
N GLU A 34 -18.17 -3.26 -4.22
CA GLU A 34 -17.38 -2.20 -4.83
C GLU A 34 -17.72 -0.81 -4.28
N GLY A 35 -19.01 -0.48 -4.15
CA GLY A 35 -19.44 0.82 -3.63
C GLY A 35 -19.01 1.08 -2.18
N GLU A 36 -18.82 0.02 -1.39
CA GLU A 36 -18.35 0.13 -0.01
C GLU A 36 -16.82 0.28 0.05
N LEU A 37 -16.09 -0.39 -0.85
CA LEU A 37 -14.63 -0.42 -0.88
C LEU A 37 -13.99 0.69 -1.71
N ASP A 38 -14.72 1.36 -2.58
CA ASP A 38 -14.15 2.30 -3.56
C ASP A 38 -13.28 3.39 -2.89
N ASN A 39 -13.76 3.96 -1.79
CA ASN A 39 -13.00 4.96 -1.02
C ASN A 39 -11.70 4.41 -0.44
N ASP A 40 -11.71 3.16 0.07
CA ASP A 40 -10.50 2.52 0.59
C ASP A 40 -9.48 2.25 -0.52
N LEU A 41 -9.95 1.81 -1.70
CA LEU A 41 -9.07 1.55 -2.85
C LEU A 41 -8.46 2.87 -3.38
N LEU A 42 -9.24 3.94 -3.47
CA LEU A 42 -8.75 5.27 -3.85
C LEU A 42 -7.75 5.84 -2.83
N LEU A 43 -7.95 5.57 -1.54
CA LEU A 43 -6.98 5.93 -0.50
C LEU A 43 -5.66 5.14 -0.71
N GLY A 44 -5.76 3.85 -1.00
CA GLY A 44 -4.61 3.00 -1.34
C GLY A 44 -3.81 3.53 -2.51
N ALA A 45 -4.48 3.96 -3.58
CA ALA A 45 -3.83 4.55 -4.74
C ALA A 45 -3.01 5.80 -4.37
N LYS A 46 -3.54 6.68 -3.51
CA LYS A 46 -2.83 7.87 -3.01
C LYS A 46 -1.63 7.49 -2.13
N LEU A 47 -1.74 6.43 -1.33
CA LEU A 47 -0.63 5.93 -0.52
C LEU A 47 0.50 5.39 -1.38
N LEU A 48 0.18 4.64 -2.44
CA LEU A 48 1.18 4.11 -3.38
C LEU A 48 1.86 5.21 -4.19
N ASP A 49 1.12 6.22 -4.65
CA ASP A 49 1.71 7.39 -5.30
C ASP A 49 2.70 8.11 -4.38
N ARG A 50 2.34 8.29 -3.10
CA ARG A 50 3.24 8.88 -2.11
C ARG A 50 4.47 8.01 -1.89
N ALA A 51 4.31 6.69 -1.77
CA ALA A 51 5.43 5.76 -1.63
C ALA A 51 6.38 5.82 -2.84
N ALA A 52 5.85 5.98 -4.05
CA ALA A 52 6.64 6.10 -5.27
C ALA A 52 7.60 7.31 -5.26
N THR A 53 7.28 8.37 -4.50
CA THR A 53 8.20 9.51 -4.33
C THR A 53 9.43 9.18 -3.49
N GLY A 54 9.34 8.17 -2.62
CA GLY A 54 10.40 7.75 -1.70
C GLY A 54 11.33 6.65 -2.24
N VAL A 55 11.02 6.06 -3.41
CA VAL A 55 11.84 5.01 -4.04
C VAL A 55 12.64 5.53 -5.23
N ALA A 56 13.68 4.78 -5.61
CA ALA A 56 14.48 5.07 -6.79
C ALA A 56 13.61 5.05 -8.07
N ARG A 57 13.98 5.85 -9.08
CA ARG A 57 13.15 6.03 -10.28
C ARG A 57 12.84 4.71 -10.99
N GLN A 58 13.79 3.77 -11.04
CA GLN A 58 13.58 2.46 -11.67
C GLN A 58 12.50 1.61 -10.97
N ASP A 59 12.22 1.86 -9.70
CA ASP A 59 11.31 1.05 -8.87
C ASP A 59 9.91 1.67 -8.75
N ARG A 60 9.67 2.83 -9.39
CA ARG A 60 8.39 3.55 -9.30
C ARG A 60 7.27 2.91 -10.12
N TYR A 61 7.63 2.23 -11.21
CA TYR A 61 6.66 1.73 -12.18
C TYR A 61 5.66 0.74 -11.57
N PRO A 62 6.08 -0.28 -10.80
CA PRO A 62 5.13 -1.19 -10.16
C PRO A 62 4.14 -0.50 -9.21
N LEU A 63 4.60 0.51 -8.46
CA LEU A 63 3.75 1.29 -7.55
C LEU A 63 2.72 2.11 -8.32
N ALA A 64 3.13 2.75 -9.42
CA ALA A 64 2.24 3.52 -10.28
C ALA A 64 1.21 2.64 -10.99
N GLU A 65 1.61 1.45 -11.45
CA GLU A 65 0.70 0.47 -12.06
C GLU A 65 -0.35 -0.03 -11.06
N ALA A 66 0.08 -0.40 -9.84
CA ALA A 66 -0.85 -0.81 -8.79
C ALA A 66 -1.80 0.32 -8.37
N ALA A 67 -1.30 1.56 -8.28
CA ALA A 67 -2.13 2.73 -7.99
C ALA A 67 -3.13 3.03 -9.12
N ALA A 68 -2.77 2.77 -10.38
CA ALA A 68 -3.68 2.90 -11.51
C ALA A 68 -4.80 1.85 -11.43
N ARG A 69 -4.47 0.57 -11.20
CA ARG A 69 -5.46 -0.51 -11.03
C ARG A 69 -6.46 -0.24 -9.91
N LEU A 70 -6.00 0.29 -8.77
CA LEU A 70 -6.89 0.64 -7.67
C LEU A 70 -7.96 1.69 -8.03
N ARG A 71 -7.75 2.49 -9.09
CA ARG A 71 -8.68 3.52 -9.57
C ARG A 71 -9.63 3.05 -10.66
N GLU A 72 -9.38 1.90 -11.26
CA GLU A 72 -10.26 1.36 -12.30
C GLU A 72 -11.59 0.93 -11.67
N PRO A 73 -12.73 1.11 -12.35
CA PRO A 73 -13.99 0.53 -11.88
C PRO A 73 -13.96 -1.00 -12.04
N GLY A 74 -14.74 -1.71 -11.23
CA GLY A 74 -14.96 -3.15 -11.31
C GLY A 74 -14.70 -3.88 -9.99
N ASP A 75 -14.55 -5.21 -10.10
CA ASP A 75 -14.40 -6.13 -8.98
C ASP A 75 -13.26 -5.68 -8.03
N PRO A 76 -13.56 -5.40 -6.74
CA PRO A 76 -12.56 -5.02 -5.75
C PRO A 76 -11.40 -6.00 -5.60
N PHE A 77 -11.65 -7.31 -5.76
CA PHE A 77 -10.58 -8.31 -5.69
C PHE A 77 -9.57 -8.13 -6.82
N TYR A 78 -10.07 -7.91 -8.03
CA TYR A 78 -9.23 -7.66 -9.20
C TYR A 78 -8.45 -6.34 -9.08
N ARG A 79 -9.14 -5.26 -8.69
CA ARG A 79 -8.53 -3.93 -8.48
C ARG A 79 -7.41 -3.97 -7.44
N ALA A 80 -7.62 -4.68 -6.33
CA ALA A 80 -6.68 -4.73 -5.22
C ALA A 80 -5.51 -5.69 -5.44
N GLY A 81 -5.63 -6.68 -6.32
CA GLY A 81 -4.63 -7.75 -6.49
C GLY A 81 -3.20 -7.26 -6.72
N GLY A 82 -3.01 -6.25 -7.57
CA GLY A 82 -1.68 -5.68 -7.84
C GLY A 82 -1.06 -4.93 -6.65
N ALA A 83 -1.87 -4.43 -5.73
CA ALA A 83 -1.43 -3.71 -4.54
C ALA A 83 -1.26 -4.62 -3.30
N LEU A 84 -1.82 -5.84 -3.34
CA LEU A 84 -1.78 -6.81 -2.25
C LEU A 84 -0.83 -7.99 -2.51
N ALA A 85 -0.23 -8.08 -3.70
CA ALA A 85 0.81 -9.05 -4.02
C ALA A 85 2.07 -8.88 -3.14
#